data_AF-F2TRN8-F1
#
_entry.id   AF-F2TRN8-F1
#
_cell.length_a   1.000
_cell.length_b   1.000
_cell.length_c   1.000
_cell.angle_alpha   90.00
_cell.angle_beta   90.00
_cell.angle_gamma   90.00
#
_symmetry.space_group_name_H-M   'P 1'
#
loop_
_entity.id
_entity.type
_entity.pdbx_description
1 polymer ?
#
loop_
_entity_poly.entity_id
_entity_poly.type
_entity_poly.pdbx_seq_one_letter_code
_entity_poly.pdbx_strand_id
1 'polypeptide(L)'
;MHKRVIFAVGEEELDEGVDPLAIVIERQISYFADEDTLNGFLKYLGNNPWVRVFEVIRDGFNKDNPRRPFFLWKGVDNDFKSFIRATTNFDPEKRITAHEALAHKWFEGV
;
A
#
# COMPACT_ATOMS: atom_id res chain seq x y z
N MET A 1 11.13 21.03 -14.16
CA MET A 1 10.10 20.33 -13.35
C MET A 1 10.36 18.84 -13.46
N HIS A 2 10.93 18.20 -12.45
CA HIS A 2 11.16 16.76 -12.48
C HIS A 2 9.83 16.03 -12.22
N LYS A 3 9.45 15.09 -13.08
CA LYS A 3 8.31 14.21 -12.85
C LYS A 3 8.67 13.29 -11.68
N ARG A 4 8.02 13.47 -10.53
CA ARG A 4 8.17 12.57 -9.38
C ARG A 4 7.16 11.43 -9.47
N VAL A 5 7.60 10.21 -9.16
CA VAL A 5 6.70 9.07 -8.97
C VAL A 5 5.92 9.28 -7.67
N ILE A 6 4.62 8.99 -7.66
CA ILE A 6 3.67 9.32 -6.57
C ILE A 6 4.13 8.83 -5.18
N PHE A 7 4.92 7.76 -5.11
CA PHE A 7 5.45 7.23 -3.85
C PHE A 7 6.94 7.46 -3.63
N ALA A 8 7.66 7.98 -4.62
CA ALA A 8 9.07 8.29 -4.46
C ALA A 8 9.26 9.38 -3.39
N VAL A 9 10.39 9.29 -2.69
CA VAL A 9 10.85 10.27 -1.71
C VAL A 9 12.19 10.77 -2.23
N GLY A 10 12.37 12.09 -2.28
CA GLY A 10 13.67 12.66 -2.57
C GLY A 10 14.61 12.49 -1.38
N GLU A 11 15.91 12.33 -1.60
CA GLU A 11 16.89 12.25 -0.51
C GLU A 11 16.84 13.49 0.39
N GLU A 12 16.45 14.65 -0.16
CA GLU A 12 16.26 15.89 0.58
C GLU A 12 15.07 15.88 1.57
N GLU A 13 14.16 14.90 1.45
CA GLU A 13 13.00 14.73 2.34
C GLU A 13 13.26 13.67 3.43
N LEU A 14 14.44 13.06 3.44
CA LEU A 14 14.79 11.97 4.37
C LEU A 14 15.67 12.49 5.51
N ASP A 15 15.40 11.99 6.71
CA ASP A 15 16.32 12.13 7.83
C ASP A 15 17.63 11.37 7.54
N GLU A 16 18.74 11.85 8.10
CA GLU A 16 20.06 11.28 7.87
C GLU A 16 20.09 9.78 8.23
N GLY A 17 20.51 8.94 7.27
CA GLY A 17 20.60 7.49 7.44
C GLY A 17 19.29 6.71 7.21
N VAL A 18 18.19 7.37 6.84
CA VAL A 18 16.94 6.69 6.48
C VAL A 18 17.01 6.18 5.04
N ASP A 19 16.75 4.88 4.86
CA ASP A 19 16.63 4.27 3.53
C ASP A 19 15.31 4.72 2.86
N PRO A 20 15.34 5.30 1.64
CA PRO A 20 14.14 5.69 0.91
C PRO A 20 13.12 4.54 0.76
N LEU A 21 13.59 3.30 0.62
CA LEU A 21 12.74 2.13 0.46
C LEU A 21 11.90 1.85 1.72
N ALA A 22 12.43 2.14 2.92
CA ALA A 22 11.67 2.00 4.16
C ALA A 22 10.43 2.92 4.14
N ILE A 23 10.59 4.16 3.68
CA ILE A 23 9.49 5.12 3.56
C ILE A 23 8.50 4.69 2.47
N VAL A 24 8.98 4.16 1.35
CA VAL A 24 8.11 3.63 0.29
C VAL A 24 7.26 2.47 0.83
N ILE A 25 7.86 1.52 1.54
CA ILE A 25 7.14 0.39 2.14
C ILE A 25 6.15 0.87 3.19
N GLU A 26 6.55 1.80 4.07
CA GLU A 26 5.66 2.40 5.06
C GLU A 26 4.44 3.04 4.40
N ARG A 27 4.63 3.83 3.34
CA ARG A 27 3.53 4.44 2.58
C ARG A 27 2.61 3.38 1.96
N GLN A 28 3.18 2.32 1.38
CA GLN A 28 2.40 1.22 0.78
C GLN A 28 1.53 0.52 1.84
N ILE A 29 2.11 0.18 2.99
CA ILE A 29 1.36 -0.41 4.11
C ILE A 29 0.30 0.58 4.59
N SER A 30 0.68 1.84 4.87
CA SER A 30 -0.21 2.88 5.39
C SER A 30 -1.45 3.11 4.51
N TYR A 31 -1.28 3.13 3.18
CA TYR A 31 -2.36 3.41 2.24
C TYR A 31 -3.21 2.19 1.89
N PHE A 32 -2.61 1.02 1.67
CA PHE A 32 -3.29 -0.06 0.95
C PHE A 32 -3.50 -1.35 1.74
N ALA A 33 -2.69 -1.60 2.77
CA ALA A 33 -2.86 -2.80 3.58
C ALA A 33 -4.04 -2.66 4.56
N ASP A 34 -4.55 -3.77 5.03
CA ASP A 34 -5.23 -3.92 6.31
C ASP A 34 -4.55 -5.07 7.07
N GLU A 35 -4.97 -5.36 8.30
CA GLU A 35 -4.33 -6.38 9.13
C GLU A 35 -4.37 -7.76 8.46
N ASP A 36 -5.54 -8.15 7.95
CA ASP A 36 -5.74 -9.44 7.30
C ASP A 36 -4.91 -9.60 6.03
N THR A 37 -4.88 -8.56 5.18
CA THR A 37 -4.15 -8.60 3.91
C THR A 37 -2.64 -8.55 4.09
N LEU A 38 -2.16 -7.79 5.10
CA LEU A 38 -0.74 -7.81 5.45
C LEU A 38 -0.32 -9.16 6.03
N ASN A 39 -1.13 -9.76 6.89
CA ASN A 39 -0.85 -11.10 7.42
C ASN A 39 -0.82 -12.17 6.30
N GLY A 40 -1.74 -12.08 5.33
CA GLY A 40 -1.72 -12.92 4.12
C GLY A 40 -0.42 -12.76 3.33
N PHE A 41 0.04 -11.51 3.14
CA PHE A 41 1.31 -11.22 2.48
C PHE A 41 2.52 -11.78 3.23
N LEU A 42 2.59 -11.59 4.56
CA LEU A 42 3.68 -12.13 5.39
C LEU A 42 3.71 -13.66 5.34
N LYS A 43 2.55 -14.31 5.38
CA LYS A 43 2.43 -15.76 5.20
C LYS A 43 2.94 -16.22 3.84
N TYR A 44 2.58 -15.50 2.77
CA TYR A 44 3.05 -15.77 1.41
C TYR A 44 4.58 -15.66 1.29
N LEU A 45 5.20 -14.69 1.97
CA LEU A 45 6.65 -14.51 1.97
C LEU A 45 7.41 -15.63 2.71
N GLY A 46 6.78 -16.34 3.65
CA GLY A 46 7.40 -17.44 4.39
C GLY A 46 8.66 -17.02 5.14
N ASN A 47 9.79 -17.67 4.88
CA ASN A 47 11.07 -17.40 5.57
C ASN A 47 11.91 -16.28 4.91
N ASN A 48 11.29 -15.44 4.07
CA ASN A 48 12.01 -14.38 3.39
C ASN A 48 12.52 -13.33 4.40
N PRO A 49 13.79 -12.86 4.31
CA PRO A 49 14.35 -11.87 5.23
C PRO A 49 13.56 -10.54 5.28
N TRP A 50 12.82 -10.22 4.22
CA TRP A 50 11.97 -9.03 4.17
C TRP A 50 10.80 -9.07 5.14
N VAL A 51 10.35 -10.26 5.60
CA VAL A 51 9.27 -10.38 6.59
C VAL A 51 9.55 -9.50 7.81
N ARG A 52 10.79 -9.51 8.30
CA ARG A 52 11.17 -8.70 9.46
C ARG A 52 11.08 -7.20 9.20
N VAL A 53 11.42 -6.77 7.98
CA VAL A 53 11.31 -5.36 7.57
C VAL A 53 9.86 -4.91 7.58
N PHE A 54 8.96 -5.72 7.00
CA PHE A 54 7.52 -5.41 6.99
C PHE A 54 6.91 -5.41 8.41
N GLU A 55 7.32 -6.32 9.28
CA GLU A 55 6.90 -6.33 10.69
C GLU A 55 7.33 -5.08 11.43
N VAL A 56 8.61 -4.70 11.33
CA VAL A 56 9.16 -3.50 12.00
C VAL A 56 8.41 -2.24 11.54
N ILE A 57 8.18 -2.10 10.24
CA ILE A 57 7.44 -0.95 9.70
C ILE A 57 5.98 -0.96 10.14
N ARG A 58 5.31 -2.12 10.12
CA ARG A 58 3.93 -2.27 10.62
C ARG A 58 3.82 -1.85 12.09
N ASP A 59 4.76 -2.28 12.91
CA ASP A 59 4.76 -2.03 14.36
C ASP A 59 5.15 -0.57 14.69
N GLY A 60 5.71 0.17 13.73
CA GLY A 60 6.02 1.60 13.85
C GLY A 60 4.80 2.52 13.86
N PHE A 61 3.63 2.07 13.36
CA PHE A 61 2.43 2.89 13.36
C PHE A 61 1.86 3.07 14.76
N ASN A 62 1.55 4.32 15.14
CA ASN A 62 1.03 4.66 16.46
C ASN A 62 0.22 5.96 16.42
N LYS A 63 -0.05 6.59 17.57
CA LYS A 63 -0.84 7.83 17.65
C LYS A 63 -0.13 9.03 17.02
N ASP A 64 1.20 9.08 17.10
CA ASP A 64 2.04 10.15 16.57
C ASP A 64 2.41 9.89 15.10
N ASN A 65 2.46 8.62 14.68
CA ASN A 65 2.55 8.20 13.28
C ASN A 65 1.35 7.33 12.86
N PRO A 66 0.16 7.91 12.66
CA PRO A 66 -1.02 7.14 12.30
C PRO A 66 -0.99 6.71 10.82
N ARG A 67 -1.55 5.54 10.56
CA ARG A 67 -1.83 5.08 9.18
C ARG A 67 -2.79 6.03 8.48
N ARG A 68 -2.70 6.08 7.15
CA ARG A 68 -3.53 6.95 6.30
C ARG A 68 -4.29 6.16 5.22
N PRO A 69 -5.15 5.18 5.57
CA PRO A 69 -5.74 4.27 4.59
C PRO A 69 -6.42 5.00 3.43
N PHE A 70 -6.11 4.61 2.19
CA PHE A 70 -6.65 5.23 0.97
C PHE A 70 -8.18 5.20 0.94
N PHE A 71 -8.78 4.12 1.43
CA PHE A 71 -10.23 3.96 1.50
C PHE A 71 -10.93 5.07 2.32
N LEU A 72 -10.23 5.69 3.27
CA LEU A 72 -10.75 6.78 4.11
C LEU A 72 -10.60 8.17 3.49
N TRP A 73 -9.97 8.31 2.32
CA TRP A 73 -9.77 9.61 1.68
C TRP A 73 -11.09 10.26 1.28
N LYS A 74 -11.22 11.56 1.49
CA LYS A 74 -12.43 12.31 1.13
C LYS A 74 -12.36 12.77 -0.33
N GLY A 75 -13.53 12.90 -0.98
CA GLY A 75 -13.61 13.40 -2.37
C GLY A 75 -13.17 12.40 -3.43
N VAL A 76 -13.03 11.12 -3.07
CA VAL A 76 -12.70 10.03 -4.00
C VAL A 76 -13.92 9.14 -4.16
N ASP A 77 -14.26 8.78 -5.40
CA ASP A 77 -15.40 7.93 -5.75
C ASP A 77 -15.31 6.54 -5.06
N ASN A 78 -16.46 6.01 -4.64
CA ASN A 78 -16.52 4.76 -3.89
C ASN A 78 -16.18 3.53 -4.75
N ASP A 79 -16.60 3.50 -6.02
CA ASP A 79 -16.25 2.42 -6.94
C ASP A 79 -14.75 2.51 -7.27
N PHE A 80 -14.18 3.72 -7.40
CA PHE A 80 -12.72 3.86 -7.55
C PHE A 80 -11.95 3.38 -6.31
N LYS A 81 -12.41 3.71 -5.10
CA LYS A 81 -11.80 3.20 -3.86
C LYS A 81 -11.84 1.69 -3.78
N SER A 82 -12.98 1.09 -4.12
CA SER A 82 -13.13 -0.37 -4.18
C SER A 82 -12.14 -0.98 -5.18
N PHE A 83 -12.04 -0.37 -6.37
CA PHE A 83 -11.13 -0.80 -7.41
C PHE A 83 -9.66 -0.75 -6.98
N ILE A 84 -9.21 0.37 -6.42
CA ILE A 84 -7.83 0.50 -5.94
C ILE A 84 -7.56 -0.51 -4.82
N ARG A 85 -8.46 -0.64 -3.84
CA ARG A 85 -8.30 -1.64 -2.76
C ARG A 85 -8.15 -3.07 -3.30
N ALA A 86 -8.92 -3.43 -4.33
CA ALA A 86 -8.87 -4.76 -4.93
C ALA A 86 -7.57 -5.01 -5.72
N THR A 87 -7.09 -4.01 -6.46
CA THR A 87 -5.87 -4.11 -7.29
C THR A 87 -4.57 -3.98 -6.49
N THR A 88 -4.60 -3.26 -5.37
CA THR A 88 -3.45 -3.07 -4.47
C THR A 88 -3.52 -3.96 -3.23
N ASN A 89 -4.32 -5.03 -3.24
CA ASN A 89 -4.44 -5.94 -2.12
C ASN A 89 -3.07 -6.56 -1.80
N PHE A 90 -2.64 -6.47 -0.53
CA PHE A 90 -1.36 -7.00 -0.08
C PHE A 90 -1.31 -8.53 -0.15
N ASP A 91 -2.42 -9.19 0.15
CA ASP A 91 -2.55 -10.64 0.06
C ASP A 91 -2.61 -11.04 -1.43
N PRO A 92 -1.56 -11.70 -1.98
CA PRO A 92 -1.53 -12.02 -3.40
C PRO A 92 -2.65 -12.97 -3.83
N GLU A 93 -3.16 -13.80 -2.91
CA GLU A 93 -4.27 -14.72 -3.19
C GLU A 93 -5.62 -14.00 -3.31
N LYS A 94 -5.72 -12.76 -2.80
CA LYS A 94 -6.94 -11.93 -2.82
C LYS A 94 -6.83 -10.73 -3.76
N ARG A 95 -5.68 -10.52 -4.41
CA ARG A 95 -5.49 -9.45 -5.38
C ARG A 95 -6.19 -9.84 -6.68
N ILE A 96 -7.06 -8.96 -7.17
CA ILE A 96 -7.79 -9.24 -8.40
C ILE A 96 -6.86 -9.28 -9.61
N THR A 97 -7.19 -10.14 -10.55
CA THR A 97 -6.52 -10.28 -11.84
C THR A 97 -6.85 -9.10 -12.77
N ALA A 98 -6.11 -8.97 -13.86
CA ALA A 98 -6.40 -7.97 -14.89
C ALA A 98 -7.81 -8.15 -15.50
N HIS A 99 -8.28 -9.39 -15.66
CA HIS A 99 -9.61 -9.67 -16.19
C HIS A 99 -10.71 -9.19 -15.24
N GLU A 100 -10.58 -9.51 -13.94
CA GLU A 100 -11.52 -9.04 -12.91
C GLU A 100 -11.45 -7.52 -12.73
N ALA A 101 -10.27 -6.92 -12.87
CA ALA A 101 -10.09 -5.47 -12.84
C ALA A 101 -10.88 -4.77 -13.95
N LEU A 102 -10.86 -5.30 -15.18
CA LEU A 102 -11.64 -4.77 -16.30
C LEU A 102 -13.14 -4.97 -16.12
N ALA A 103 -13.55 -6.00 -15.38
CA ALA A 103 -14.96 -6.25 -15.04
C ALA A 103 -15.45 -5.42 -13.83
N HIS A 104 -14.60 -4.62 -13.19
CA HIS A 104 -14.97 -3.84 -12.02
C HIS A 104 -15.91 -2.68 -12.39
N LYS A 105 -16.89 -2.40 -11.52
CA LYS A 105 -17.90 -1.33 -11.71
C LYS A 105 -17.34 0.07 -12.00
N TRP A 106 -16.12 0.32 -11.56
CA TRP A 106 -15.39 1.56 -11.88
C TRP A 106 -15.20 1.78 -13.39
N PHE A 107 -15.10 0.71 -14.17
CA PHE A 107 -14.98 0.77 -15.63
C PHE A 107 -16.33 0.59 -16.34
N GLU A 108 -17.45 0.53 -15.61
CA GLU A 108 -18.77 0.43 -16.23
C GLU A 108 -19.06 1.71 -17.04
N GLY A 109 -19.25 1.55 -18.35
CA GLY A 109 -19.53 2.66 -19.27
C GLY A 109 -18.30 3.41 -19.81
N VAL A 110 -17.10 2.86 -19.65
CA VAL A 110 -15.85 3.32 -20.28
C VAL A 110 -15.67 2.73 -21.68
#